data_AF-A0A6A9T187-F1
#
_entry.id   AF-A0A6A9T187-F1
#
_cell.length_a   1.000
_cell.length_b   1.000
_cell.length_c   1.000
_cell.angle_alpha   90.00
_cell.angle_beta   90.00
_cell.angle_gamma   90.00
#
_symmetry.space_group_name_H-M   'P 1'
#
loop_
_entity.id
_entity.type
_entity.pdbx_description
1 polymer ?
#
loop_
_entity_poly.entity_id
_entity_poly.type
_entity_poly.pdbx_seq_one_letter_code
_entity_poly.pdbx_strand_id
1 'polypeptide(L)'
;MCLAIPGEIVEIDGDRARAEFWDVQKWVSLDIVGDSVTEGDYILNHAGFAIRKLPEEQVEQTLEIYESFLEGDETTRWRRSARRRLTSVSTTGPRTVGPRPASVRRDRWGPTPVRPGATTPDRTPTTAPGAVVRMGDTLQFRDPEKATRLREKIAAQMDDIGRDIRVMHVCGSHEQAIAKFGLRSILPDGLSVVMGPGCPVCVTSMPAVDEAVHLAEQGHVIATYGDMFRVPGTEQSLADAEADGADVRTVYSASEAAELAAECDEEVVFFATGFETTAAPTASVVLDDPPPNFSVLSAHKYVPPAMRVVAEQPSVEVDGFLAAGHAATITGTELFEPMAEEYDLPIVVGGFEPLDVLVGLSRLLDAVADGEPRLENAYPRAVSQSGNEAAQAALWEVFERESGEWRGIAHVPDANLVLRPAYAEYDARERFDIDPAVGSGDPLTEECVCGEIMSGEAQPDECDLFGEECTPTDPVGACMVSSEGTCRIWHEYGGVPDL
;
A
#
# COMPACT_ATOMS: atom_id res chain seq x y z
N MET A 1 -2.50 9.52 8.83
CA MET A 1 -1.85 8.34 9.42
C MET A 1 -0.68 7.91 8.51
N CYS A 2 0.14 6.94 8.92
CA CYS A 2 0.77 5.94 8.03
C CYS A 2 1.70 6.33 6.88
N LEU A 3 2.29 7.52 6.83
CA LEU A 3 3.42 7.76 5.93
C LEU A 3 4.60 6.91 6.40
N ALA A 4 4.96 5.87 5.63
CA ALA A 4 6.18 5.14 5.91
C ALA A 4 7.40 5.93 5.43
N ILE A 5 7.99 6.62 6.39
CA ILE A 5 9.07 7.57 6.18
C ILE A 5 10.36 6.90 6.66
N PRO A 6 11.43 6.92 5.86
CA PRO A 6 12.75 6.55 6.33
C PRO A 6 13.19 7.44 7.50
N GLY A 7 13.62 6.82 8.60
CA GLY A 7 14.19 7.54 9.74
C GLY A 7 15.52 6.93 10.16
N GLU A 8 16.44 7.76 10.63
CA GLU A 8 17.72 7.32 11.20
C GLU A 8 17.54 6.98 12.68
N ILE A 9 18.03 5.83 13.13
CA ILE A 9 18.05 5.49 14.55
C ILE A 9 19.11 6.31 15.27
N VAL A 10 18.68 7.13 16.22
CA VAL A 10 19.57 7.97 17.02
C VAL A 10 19.87 7.40 18.41
N GLU A 11 19.01 6.52 18.91
CA GLU A 11 19.14 5.89 20.23
C GLU A 11 18.30 4.61 20.27
N ILE A 12 18.79 3.57 20.96
CA ILE A 12 18.05 2.31 21.18
C ILE A 12 17.90 2.07 22.68
N ASP A 13 16.69 1.77 23.12
CA ASP A 13 16.35 1.35 24.49
C ASP A 13 15.51 0.08 24.45
N GLY A 14 16.15 -1.07 24.65
CA GLY A 14 15.49 -2.38 24.64
C GLY A 14 14.93 -2.75 23.27
N ASP A 15 13.61 -2.95 23.22
CA ASP A 15 12.77 -3.24 22.06
C ASP A 15 12.28 -1.99 21.33
N ARG A 16 12.66 -0.80 21.82
CA ARG A 16 12.30 0.49 21.22
C ARG A 16 13.52 1.24 20.75
N ALA A 17 13.31 2.09 19.76
CA ALA A 17 14.33 3.02 19.29
C ALA A 17 13.76 4.41 19.11
N ARG A 18 14.57 5.43 19.39
CA ARG A 18 14.29 6.80 18.98
C ARG A 18 14.84 6.97 17.57
N ALA A 19 13.95 7.30 16.65
CA ALA A 19 14.26 7.53 15.24
C ALA A 19 14.03 9.00 14.87
N GLU A 20 14.93 9.56 14.07
CA GLU A 20 14.85 10.91 13.52
C GLU A 20 14.26 10.87 12.12
N PHE A 21 13.10 11.51 11.96
CA PHE A 21 12.38 11.69 10.71
C PHE A 21 12.41 13.17 10.35
N TRP A 22 13.34 13.56 9.48
CA TRP A 22 13.66 14.98 9.24
C TRP A 22 14.00 15.68 10.57
N ASP A 23 13.32 16.77 10.93
CA ASP A 23 13.58 17.51 12.18
C ASP A 23 12.75 17.00 13.38
N VAL A 24 12.07 15.85 13.27
CA VAL A 24 11.20 15.31 14.32
C VAL A 24 11.72 13.95 14.79
N GLN A 25 11.94 13.83 16.10
CA GLN A 25 12.31 12.55 16.73
C GLN A 25 11.09 11.88 17.34
N LYS A 26 10.93 10.58 17.12
CA LYS A 26 9.85 9.76 17.71
C LYS A 26 10.36 8.40 18.16
N TRP A 27 9.71 7.84 19.18
CA TRP A 27 9.91 6.45 19.57
C TRP A 27 9.18 5.53 18.59
N VAL A 28 9.84 4.44 18.21
CA VAL A 28 9.30 3.36 17.38
C VAL A 28 9.61 2.02 18.03
N SER A 29 8.67 1.08 17.93
CA SER A 29 8.92 -0.33 18.31
C SER A 29 9.76 -1.02 17.24
N LEU A 30 10.66 -1.90 17.67
CA LEU A 30 11.50 -2.75 16.83
C LEU A 30 10.97 -4.19 16.73
N ASP A 31 9.85 -4.53 17.38
CA ASP A 31 9.41 -5.93 17.58
C ASP A 31 9.22 -6.70 16.29
N ILE A 32 8.78 -6.00 15.24
CA ILE A 32 8.47 -6.59 13.94
C ILE A 32 9.49 -6.24 12.85
N VAL A 33 10.62 -5.59 13.15
CA VAL A 33 11.55 -5.10 12.12
C VAL A 33 12.25 -6.23 11.36
N GLY A 34 12.30 -7.43 11.95
CA GLY A 34 12.87 -8.66 11.36
C GLY A 34 14.40 -8.73 11.36
N ASP A 35 15.08 -7.58 11.27
CA ASP A 35 16.54 -7.48 11.24
C ASP A 35 17.14 -6.89 12.53
N SER A 36 18.41 -7.17 12.82
CA SER A 36 19.10 -6.48 13.93
C SER A 36 19.36 -5.02 13.57
N VAL A 37 18.94 -4.11 14.44
CA VAL A 37 19.10 -2.65 14.27
C VAL A 37 20.12 -2.10 15.28
N THR A 38 20.91 -1.13 14.84
CA THR A 38 21.93 -0.42 15.59
C THR A 38 21.82 1.09 15.35
N GLU A 39 22.37 1.92 16.25
CA GLU A 39 22.42 3.37 16.08
C GLU A 39 23.11 3.75 14.76
N GLY A 40 22.53 4.70 14.02
CA GLY A 40 22.93 5.11 12.68
C GLY A 40 22.28 4.31 11.55
N ASP A 41 21.65 3.17 11.84
CA ASP A 41 20.86 2.45 10.83
C ASP A 41 19.62 3.25 10.43
N TYR A 42 19.18 3.08 9.19
CA TYR A 42 17.90 3.62 8.71
C TYR A 42 16.81 2.56 8.77
N ILE A 43 15.62 2.97 9.18
CA ILE A 43 14.44 2.11 9.24
C ILE A 43 13.28 2.73 8.48
N LEU A 44 12.41 1.88 7.95
CA LEU A 44 11.10 2.29 7.46
C LEU A 44 10.09 2.17 8.60
N ASN A 45 9.55 3.29 9.06
CA ASN A 45 8.58 3.33 10.16
C ASN A 45 7.16 3.36 9.61
N HIS A 46 6.25 2.54 10.13
CA HIS A 46 4.82 2.61 9.81
C HIS A 46 4.00 2.42 11.08
N ALA A 47 3.05 3.32 11.33
CA ALA A 47 2.17 3.31 12.50
C ALA A 47 2.90 3.15 13.86
N GLY A 48 4.12 3.69 13.98
CA GLY A 48 4.93 3.62 15.21
C GLY A 48 5.84 2.39 15.32
N PHE A 49 5.94 1.58 14.27
CA PHE A 49 6.76 0.37 14.24
C PHE A 49 7.78 0.44 13.11
N ALA A 50 9.01 0.04 13.39
CA ALA A 50 10.00 -0.24 12.36
C ALA A 50 9.58 -1.51 11.62
N ILE A 51 9.11 -1.38 10.38
CA ILE A 51 8.66 -2.52 9.57
C ILE A 51 9.78 -3.13 8.73
N ARG A 52 10.91 -2.43 8.60
CA ARG A 52 12.10 -2.92 7.90
C ARG A 52 13.33 -2.06 8.18
N LYS A 53 14.50 -2.67 8.27
CA LYS A 53 15.79 -1.97 8.19
C LYS A 53 16.14 -1.70 6.72
N LEU A 54 16.47 -0.45 6.40
CA LEU A 54 16.91 -0.03 5.07
C LEU A 54 18.43 -0.18 4.96
N PRO A 55 18.96 -0.99 4.03
CA PRO A 55 20.39 -1.13 3.86
C PRO A 55 21.02 0.14 3.28
N GLU A 56 22.13 0.62 3.84
CA GLU A 56 22.84 1.81 3.36
C GLU A 56 23.20 1.72 1.86
N GLU A 57 23.71 0.55 1.42
CA GLU A 57 24.05 0.29 0.02
C GLU A 57 22.83 0.36 -0.92
N GLN A 58 21.62 0.12 -0.43
CA GLN A 58 20.42 0.10 -1.27
C GLN A 58 19.86 1.50 -1.56
N VAL A 59 20.21 2.52 -0.78
CA VAL A 59 19.88 3.92 -1.09
C VAL A 59 20.66 4.37 -2.34
N GLU A 60 21.96 4.07 -2.39
CA GLU A 60 22.82 4.35 -3.55
C GLU A 60 22.41 3.51 -4.78
N GLN A 61 22.14 2.20 -4.59
CA GLN A 61 21.66 1.33 -5.68
C GLN A 61 20.32 1.81 -6.26
N THR A 62 19.45 2.48 -5.50
CA THR A 62 18.18 2.98 -6.04
C THR A 62 18.39 4.09 -7.08
N LEU A 63 19.42 4.91 -6.91
CA LEU A 63 19.78 5.92 -7.90
C LEU A 63 20.37 5.29 -9.17
N GLU A 64 21.25 4.29 -9.01
CA GLU A 64 21.76 3.48 -10.13
C GLU A 64 20.64 2.73 -10.84
N ILE A 65 19.61 2.29 -10.10
CA ILE A 65 18.43 1.63 -10.64
C ILE A 65 17.68 2.59 -11.56
N TYR A 66 17.42 3.84 -11.16
CA TYR A 66 16.80 4.82 -12.04
C TYR A 66 17.65 5.11 -13.29
N GLU A 67 18.97 5.21 -13.13
CA GLU A 67 19.87 5.40 -14.25
C GLU A 67 19.84 4.20 -15.19
N SER A 68 19.88 2.97 -14.67
CA SER A 68 19.70 1.75 -15.46
C SER A 68 18.35 1.69 -16.16
N PHE A 69 17.30 2.26 -15.57
CA PHE A 69 15.95 2.30 -16.14
C PHE A 69 15.82 3.34 -17.25
N LEU A 70 16.61 4.41 -17.17
CA LEU A 70 16.78 5.40 -18.23
C LEU A 70 17.74 4.88 -19.34
N GLU A 71 18.73 4.06 -19.00
CA GLU A 71 19.78 3.57 -19.90
C GLU A 71 19.46 2.24 -20.61
N GLY A 72 18.61 1.38 -20.03
CA GLY A 72 18.19 0.07 -20.58
C GLY A 72 17.41 0.13 -21.91
N ASP A 73 17.32 1.32 -22.50
CA ASP A 73 16.59 1.70 -23.70
C ASP A 73 17.19 1.09 -24.98
N GLU A 74 18.51 0.90 -25.08
CA GLU A 74 19.11 0.37 -26.31
C GLU A 74 18.79 -1.12 -26.55
N THR A 75 18.70 -1.93 -25.49
CA THR A 75 18.46 -3.37 -25.60
C THR A 75 16.97 -3.71 -25.74
N THR A 76 16.09 -2.97 -25.07
CA THR A 76 14.63 -3.16 -25.14
C THR A 76 14.08 -2.68 -26.48
N ARG A 77 14.53 -1.52 -26.98
CA ARG A 77 14.21 -1.03 -28.33
C ARG A 77 14.71 -1.99 -29.41
N TRP A 78 15.90 -2.57 -29.24
CA TRP A 78 16.42 -3.60 -30.14
C TRP A 78 15.55 -4.86 -30.14
N ARG A 79 15.17 -5.40 -28.97
CA ARG A 79 14.26 -6.57 -28.85
C ARG A 79 12.89 -6.31 -29.50
N ARG A 80 12.31 -5.12 -29.30
CA ARG A 80 11.03 -4.71 -29.92
C ARG A 80 11.14 -4.54 -31.43
N SER A 81 12.24 -3.95 -31.92
CA SER A 81 12.53 -3.85 -33.35
C SER A 81 12.72 -5.23 -34.01
N ALA A 82 13.27 -6.20 -33.27
CA ALA A 82 13.41 -7.59 -33.71
C ALA A 82 12.08 -8.34 -33.72
N ARG A 83 11.21 -8.18 -32.69
CA ARG A 83 9.86 -8.75 -32.66
C ARG A 83 8.96 -8.18 -33.79
N ARG A 84 8.97 -6.86 -34.06
CA ARG A 84 8.23 -6.26 -35.21
C ARG A 84 8.72 -6.76 -36.59
N ARG A 85 10.01 -7.10 -36.72
CA ARG A 85 10.55 -7.73 -37.94
C ARG A 85 10.17 -9.20 -38.09
N LEU A 86 9.90 -9.89 -36.98
CA LEU A 86 9.47 -11.30 -36.98
C LEU A 86 7.97 -11.44 -37.23
N THR A 87 7.13 -10.49 -36.78
CA THR A 87 5.68 -10.51 -37.03
C THR A 87 5.26 -9.99 -38.42
N SER A 88 6.16 -9.34 -39.16
CA SER A 88 5.91 -8.88 -40.54
C SER A 88 6.21 -9.94 -41.62
N VAL A 89 6.61 -11.17 -41.24
CA VAL A 89 6.73 -12.29 -42.17
C VAL A 89 5.45 -13.14 -42.12
N SER A 90 4.60 -12.91 -43.12
CA SER A 90 3.32 -13.55 -43.47
C SER A 90 2.90 -14.84 -42.75
N THR A 91 1.62 -14.92 -42.39
CA THR A 91 0.75 -16.03 -42.80
C THR A 91 -0.71 -15.59 -42.84
N THR A 92 -1.22 -15.41 -44.06
CA THR A 92 -2.65 -15.40 -44.38
C THR A 92 -3.18 -16.84 -44.30
N GLY A 93 -4.15 -17.09 -43.41
CA GLY A 93 -4.89 -18.36 -43.35
C GLY A 93 -5.82 -18.43 -42.13
N PRO A 94 -7.07 -18.91 -42.26
CA PRO A 94 -8.05 -18.86 -41.18
C PRO A 94 -7.71 -19.85 -40.06
N ARG A 95 -7.76 -19.38 -38.80
CA ARG A 95 -7.60 -20.20 -37.60
C ARG A 95 -8.85 -21.05 -37.37
N THR A 96 -8.73 -22.36 -37.55
CA THR A 96 -9.66 -23.34 -36.98
C THR A 96 -9.07 -23.89 -35.67
N VAL A 97 -9.81 -23.74 -34.57
CA VAL A 97 -9.47 -24.27 -33.24
C VAL A 97 -9.64 -25.79 -33.24
N GLY A 98 -8.59 -26.50 -32.83
CA GLY A 98 -8.60 -27.94 -32.55
C GLY A 98 -7.75 -28.24 -31.31
N PRO A 99 -8.08 -29.30 -30.53
CA PRO A 99 -7.55 -29.48 -29.18
C PRO A 99 -6.10 -29.95 -29.16
N ARG A 100 -5.34 -29.46 -28.16
CA ARG A 100 -3.93 -29.78 -27.91
C ARG A 100 -3.74 -31.24 -27.46
N PRO A 101 -2.72 -31.98 -27.94
CA PRO A 101 -2.32 -33.25 -27.36
C PRO A 101 -1.24 -33.10 -26.28
N ALA A 102 -1.20 -34.11 -25.43
CA ALA A 102 -0.52 -34.19 -24.15
C ALA A 102 1.02 -34.19 -24.18
N SER A 103 1.56 -33.77 -23.03
CA SER A 103 2.97 -33.70 -22.61
C SER A 103 3.79 -34.97 -22.84
N VAL A 104 5.01 -34.81 -23.38
CA VAL A 104 6.07 -35.82 -23.36
C VAL A 104 7.26 -35.28 -22.57
N ARG A 105 7.52 -35.91 -21.42
CA ARG A 105 8.75 -35.76 -20.61
C ARG A 105 9.99 -36.13 -21.43
N ARG A 106 11.06 -35.37 -21.29
CA ARG A 106 12.43 -35.83 -21.58
C ARG A 106 13.41 -35.34 -20.54
N ASP A 107 13.83 -36.28 -19.70
CA ASP A 107 15.08 -36.24 -18.95
C ASP A 107 16.27 -36.20 -19.91
N ARG A 108 17.28 -35.37 -19.60
CA ARG A 108 18.72 -35.67 -19.73
C ARG A 108 19.57 -34.45 -19.35
N TRP A 109 20.07 -34.47 -18.11
CA TRP A 109 21.27 -33.72 -17.71
C TRP A 109 22.53 -34.52 -18.08
N GLY A 110 23.48 -33.85 -18.72
CA GLY A 110 24.85 -34.34 -18.92
C GLY A 110 25.82 -33.16 -18.71
N PRO A 111 26.95 -33.33 -18.01
CA PRO A 111 27.80 -32.23 -17.59
C PRO A 111 28.70 -31.74 -18.74
N THR A 112 28.88 -30.42 -18.83
CA THR A 112 29.78 -29.77 -19.79
C THR A 112 31.13 -29.45 -19.10
N PRO A 113 32.30 -29.59 -19.76
CA PRO A 113 33.59 -29.54 -19.08
C PRO A 113 34.14 -28.12 -18.90
N VAL A 114 34.73 -27.88 -17.73
CA VAL A 114 35.51 -26.69 -17.36
C VAL A 114 36.89 -26.71 -18.05
N ARG A 115 37.33 -25.57 -18.58
CA ARG A 115 38.73 -25.33 -19.01
C ARG A 115 39.35 -24.18 -18.19
N PRO A 116 40.65 -24.25 -17.83
CA PRO A 116 41.25 -23.34 -16.86
C PRO A 116 42.05 -22.18 -17.49
N GLY A 117 42.10 -21.07 -16.75
CA GLY A 117 43.29 -20.20 -16.61
C GLY A 117 43.49 -19.08 -17.63
N ALA A 118 43.18 -17.84 -17.22
CA ALA A 118 43.88 -16.65 -17.69
C ALA A 118 43.90 -15.59 -16.57
N THR A 119 45.06 -15.44 -15.95
CA THR A 119 45.44 -14.38 -15.01
C THR A 119 45.49 -13.02 -15.70
N THR A 120 44.84 -12.01 -15.12
CA THR A 120 45.08 -10.59 -15.44
C THR A 120 45.46 -9.83 -14.16
N PRO A 121 46.36 -8.83 -14.24
CA PRO A 121 47.00 -8.26 -13.08
C PRO A 121 46.14 -7.22 -12.38
N ASP A 122 46.19 -7.31 -11.05
CA ASP A 122 45.69 -6.37 -10.06
C ASP A 122 46.07 -4.91 -10.40
N ARG A 123 45.05 -4.07 -10.61
CA ARG A 123 45.15 -2.62 -10.66
C ARG A 123 44.11 -2.07 -9.70
N THR A 124 44.52 -1.87 -8.46
CA THR A 124 43.83 -1.03 -7.49
C THR A 124 43.86 0.43 -7.96
N PRO A 125 42.71 1.09 -8.17
CA PRO A 125 42.65 2.54 -8.28
C PRO A 125 42.65 3.12 -6.87
N THR A 126 43.67 3.89 -6.53
CA THR A 126 43.73 4.70 -5.30
C THR A 126 42.66 5.80 -5.39
N THR A 127 41.55 5.65 -4.66
CA THR A 127 40.58 6.73 -4.45
C THR A 127 41.06 7.61 -3.29
N ALA A 128 41.06 8.93 -3.53
CA ALA A 128 41.26 9.94 -2.51
C ALA A 128 40.15 9.84 -1.43
N PRO A 129 40.38 10.30 -0.18
CA PRO A 129 39.38 10.19 0.86
C PRO A 129 38.14 11.02 0.46
N GLY A 130 37.04 10.30 0.20
CA GLY A 130 35.74 10.87 -0.14
C GLY A 130 35.22 11.71 1.02
N ALA A 131 34.64 12.86 0.68
CA ALA A 131 33.80 13.60 1.59
C ALA A 131 32.64 12.68 2.01
N VAL A 132 32.44 12.53 3.31
CA VAL A 132 31.25 11.86 3.87
C VAL A 132 30.06 12.75 3.52
N VAL A 133 29.31 12.37 2.49
CA VAL A 133 28.04 12.99 2.15
C VAL A 133 27.06 12.55 3.24
N ARG A 134 26.56 13.51 4.03
CA ARG A 134 25.50 13.25 5.00
C ARG A 134 24.19 13.13 4.22
N MET A 135 23.45 12.04 4.43
CA MET A 135 22.25 11.69 3.67
C MET A 135 21.10 12.72 3.79
N GLY A 136 21.20 13.65 4.75
CA GLY A 136 20.32 14.82 4.87
C GLY A 136 20.42 15.83 3.72
N ASP A 137 21.54 15.87 2.99
CA ASP A 137 21.69 16.71 1.80
C ASP A 137 21.25 15.92 0.55
N THR A 138 19.95 16.00 0.26
CA THR A 138 19.26 15.57 -0.98
C THR A 138 19.15 14.06 -1.27
N LEU A 139 18.10 13.46 -0.72
CA LEU A 139 17.37 12.35 -1.35
C LEU A 139 16.99 12.73 -2.79
N GLN A 140 17.75 12.30 -3.80
CA GLN A 140 17.55 12.61 -5.23
C GLN A 140 16.34 11.91 -5.88
N PHE A 141 15.32 11.53 -5.09
CA PHE A 141 14.10 10.87 -5.56
C PHE A 141 13.07 11.85 -6.17
N ARG A 142 13.43 13.14 -6.23
CA ARG A 142 12.61 14.25 -6.73
C ARG A 142 13.32 15.08 -7.81
N ASP A 143 14.22 14.46 -8.56
CA ASP A 143 14.97 15.11 -9.64
C ASP A 143 14.06 15.44 -10.85
N PRO A 144 13.84 16.73 -11.18
CA PRO A 144 12.97 17.13 -12.28
C PRO A 144 13.48 16.72 -13.67
N GLU A 145 14.80 16.63 -13.88
CA GLU A 145 15.37 16.19 -15.15
C GLU A 145 15.08 14.70 -15.39
N LYS A 146 15.25 13.87 -14.34
CA LYS A 146 14.89 12.45 -14.39
C LYS A 146 13.39 12.26 -14.61
N ALA A 147 12.54 13.05 -13.95
CA ALA A 147 11.09 13.01 -14.15
C ALA A 147 10.70 13.34 -15.60
N THR A 148 11.34 14.35 -16.20
CA THR A 148 11.11 14.73 -17.60
C THR A 148 11.45 13.60 -18.56
N ARG A 149 12.57 12.91 -18.36
CA ARG A 149 12.96 11.76 -19.19
C ARG A 149 12.00 10.57 -19.03
N LEU A 150 11.55 10.28 -17.81
CA LEU A 150 10.56 9.23 -17.56
C LEU A 150 9.22 9.56 -18.23
N ARG A 151 8.79 10.82 -18.20
CA ARG A 151 7.61 11.27 -18.94
C ARG A 151 7.74 11.03 -20.43
N GLU A 152 8.85 11.42 -21.04
CA GLU A 152 9.11 11.19 -22.48
C GLU A 152 9.10 9.70 -22.82
N LYS A 153 9.66 8.86 -21.94
CA LYS A 153 9.63 7.41 -22.09
C LYS A 153 8.20 6.85 -22.01
N ILE A 154 7.42 7.26 -21.01
CA ILE A 154 6.00 6.87 -20.85
C ILE A 154 5.20 7.26 -22.08
N ALA A 155 5.39 8.47 -22.61
CA ALA A 155 4.74 8.91 -23.85
C ALA A 155 5.08 8.00 -25.03
N ALA A 156 6.36 7.66 -25.22
CA ALA A 156 6.79 6.75 -26.28
C ALA A 156 6.23 5.32 -26.10
N GLN A 157 6.10 4.84 -24.85
CA GLN A 157 5.48 3.55 -24.55
C GLN A 157 3.99 3.54 -24.89
N MET A 158 3.27 4.61 -24.55
CA MET A 158 1.85 4.79 -24.91
C MET A 158 1.65 4.85 -26.42
N ASP A 159 2.51 5.58 -27.16
CA ASP A 159 2.49 5.60 -28.63
C ASP A 159 2.70 4.20 -29.24
N ASP A 160 3.59 3.40 -28.65
CA ASP A 160 3.87 2.03 -29.09
C ASP A 160 2.69 1.07 -28.84
N ILE A 161 1.99 1.24 -27.71
CA ILE A 161 0.81 0.47 -27.32
C ILE A 161 -0.38 0.81 -28.23
N GLY A 162 -0.58 2.10 -28.55
CA GLY A 162 -1.56 2.55 -29.52
C GLY A 162 -3.03 2.39 -29.10
N ARG A 163 -3.30 2.32 -27.79
CA ARG A 163 -4.63 2.33 -27.18
C ARG A 163 -4.56 2.96 -25.79
N ASP A 164 -5.71 3.32 -25.25
CA ASP A 164 -5.81 3.82 -23.87
C ASP A 164 -5.47 2.69 -22.89
N ILE A 165 -4.77 3.06 -21.81
CA ILE A 165 -4.34 2.20 -20.72
C ILE A 165 -4.89 2.72 -19.41
N ARG A 166 -5.46 1.83 -18.60
CA ARG A 166 -5.88 2.12 -17.23
C ARG A 166 -5.05 1.34 -16.22
N VAL A 167 -4.25 2.08 -15.44
CA VAL A 167 -3.51 1.53 -14.31
C VAL A 167 -4.25 1.84 -13.03
N MET A 168 -4.41 0.83 -12.19
CA MET A 168 -4.93 1.01 -10.84
C MET A 168 -3.81 0.93 -9.81
N HIS A 169 -3.74 1.87 -8.88
CA HIS A 169 -2.93 1.71 -7.68
C HIS A 169 -3.87 1.45 -6.49
N VAL A 170 -3.40 0.72 -5.48
CA VAL A 170 -4.21 0.34 -4.30
C VAL A 170 -3.55 0.87 -3.04
N CYS A 171 -3.22 2.17 -3.03
CA CYS A 171 -2.60 2.81 -1.88
C CYS A 171 -2.90 4.31 -1.80
N GLY A 172 -3.47 4.76 -0.69
CA GLY A 172 -3.68 6.20 -0.45
C GLY A 172 -2.38 7.02 -0.45
N SER A 173 -1.25 6.43 -0.04
CA SER A 173 0.07 7.11 -0.12
C SER A 173 0.55 7.28 -1.57
N HIS A 174 0.23 6.36 -2.49
CA HIS A 174 0.48 6.57 -3.92
C HIS A 174 -0.41 7.70 -4.45
N GLU A 175 -1.69 7.71 -4.09
CA GLU A 175 -2.61 8.78 -4.49
C GLU A 175 -2.12 10.15 -4.04
N GLN A 176 -1.68 10.26 -2.78
CA GLN A 176 -1.10 11.50 -2.25
C GLN A 176 0.12 11.91 -3.05
N ALA A 177 1.05 11.00 -3.34
CA ALA A 177 2.23 11.33 -4.13
C ALA A 177 1.85 11.79 -5.54
N ILE A 178 0.94 11.08 -6.20
CA ILE A 178 0.44 11.39 -7.54
C ILE A 178 -0.18 12.79 -7.56
N ALA A 179 -1.08 13.10 -6.63
CA ALA A 179 -1.78 14.37 -6.59
C ALA A 179 -0.87 15.53 -6.16
N LYS A 180 -0.11 15.36 -5.07
CA LYS A 180 0.78 16.39 -4.51
C LYS A 180 1.85 16.86 -5.48
N PHE A 181 2.39 15.94 -6.30
CA PHE A 181 3.39 16.27 -7.32
C PHE A 181 2.77 16.53 -8.70
N GLY A 182 1.44 16.53 -8.82
CA GLY A 182 0.73 16.81 -10.07
C GLY A 182 1.09 15.83 -11.19
N LEU A 183 1.36 14.55 -10.84
CA LEU A 183 1.85 13.58 -11.81
C LEU A 183 0.83 13.34 -12.92
N ARG A 184 -0.48 13.32 -12.61
CA ARG A 184 -1.54 13.14 -13.64
C ARG A 184 -1.45 14.17 -14.76
N SER A 185 -1.12 15.42 -14.43
CA SER A 185 -1.03 16.52 -15.41
C SER A 185 0.15 16.40 -16.37
N ILE A 186 1.14 15.55 -16.08
CA ILE A 186 2.28 15.32 -16.96
C ILE A 186 2.20 13.99 -17.71
N LEU A 187 1.25 13.12 -17.37
CA LEU A 187 1.04 11.85 -18.08
C LEU A 187 0.32 12.08 -19.42
N PRO A 188 0.51 11.19 -20.41
CA PRO A 188 -0.23 11.25 -21.67
C PRO A 188 -1.75 11.05 -21.45
N ASP A 189 -2.59 11.72 -22.24
CA ASP A 189 -4.06 11.66 -22.12
C ASP A 189 -4.64 10.24 -22.14
N GLY A 190 -4.02 9.32 -22.89
CA GLY A 190 -4.45 7.91 -22.98
C GLY A 190 -4.05 7.04 -21.78
N LEU A 191 -3.31 7.57 -20.79
CA LEU A 191 -2.90 6.85 -19.59
C LEU A 191 -3.68 7.33 -18.38
N SER A 192 -4.66 6.52 -17.96
CA SER A 192 -5.43 6.75 -16.74
C SER A 192 -4.76 6.07 -15.55
N VAL A 193 -4.56 6.82 -14.45
CA VAL A 193 -4.06 6.28 -13.17
C VAL A 193 -5.11 6.51 -12.09
N VAL A 194 -5.78 5.42 -11.69
CA VAL A 194 -6.95 5.43 -10.82
C VAL A 194 -6.59 4.83 -9.45
N MET A 195 -7.14 5.40 -8.39
CA MET A 195 -7.04 4.83 -7.06
C MET A 195 -8.12 3.77 -6.88
N GLY A 196 -7.71 2.54 -6.54
CA GLY A 196 -8.60 1.49 -6.08
C GLY A 196 -8.84 1.55 -4.57
N PRO A 197 -9.21 0.43 -3.93
CA PRO A 197 -9.59 0.38 -2.52
C PRO A 197 -8.37 0.37 -1.58
N GLY A 198 -7.56 1.42 -1.67
CA GLY A 198 -6.27 1.57 -0.99
C GLY A 198 -6.28 2.45 0.25
N CYS A 199 -7.46 2.80 0.78
CA CYS A 199 -7.63 3.58 1.99
C CYS A 199 -8.36 2.73 3.04
N PRO A 200 -7.69 2.22 4.09
CA PRO A 200 -8.31 1.29 5.03
C PRO A 200 -9.47 1.94 5.79
N VAL A 201 -9.33 3.21 6.14
CA VAL A 201 -10.38 4.02 6.76
C VAL A 201 -11.64 4.10 5.89
N CYS A 202 -11.45 4.32 4.59
CA CYS A 202 -12.54 4.54 3.66
C CYS A 202 -13.36 3.26 3.43
N VAL A 203 -12.72 2.10 3.54
CA VAL A 203 -13.35 0.78 3.35
C VAL A 203 -13.91 0.18 4.66
N THR A 204 -13.68 0.81 5.81
CA THR A 204 -14.30 0.45 7.09
C THR A 204 -15.82 0.61 6.98
N SER A 205 -16.57 -0.45 7.28
CA SER A 205 -18.02 -0.47 7.17
C SER A 205 -18.67 0.43 8.23
N MET A 206 -19.83 1.01 7.92
CA MET A 206 -20.60 1.82 8.87
C MET A 206 -20.93 1.01 10.15
N PRO A 207 -21.36 -0.27 10.06
CA PRO A 207 -21.56 -1.09 11.26
C PRO A 207 -20.35 -1.17 12.19
N ALA A 208 -19.11 -1.24 11.66
CA ALA A 208 -17.92 -1.28 12.52
C ALA A 208 -17.69 0.04 13.27
N VAL A 209 -18.08 1.18 12.67
CA VAL A 209 -18.06 2.48 13.36
C VAL A 209 -19.18 2.52 14.42
N ASP A 210 -20.37 2.00 14.09
CA ASP A 210 -21.49 1.95 15.02
C ASP A 210 -21.19 1.08 16.26
N GLU A 211 -20.49 -0.05 16.09
CA GLU A 211 -19.98 -0.87 17.20
C GLU A 211 -19.03 -0.08 18.11
N ALA A 212 -18.11 0.70 17.52
CA ALA A 212 -17.18 1.54 18.28
C ALA A 212 -17.90 2.67 19.04
N VAL A 213 -18.87 3.33 18.39
CA VAL A 213 -19.72 4.35 19.02
C VAL A 213 -20.51 3.74 20.18
N HIS A 214 -21.13 2.58 19.98
CA HIS A 214 -21.89 1.88 21.01
C HIS A 214 -21.04 1.55 22.24
N LEU A 215 -19.82 1.06 22.04
CA LEU A 215 -18.88 0.80 23.14
C LEU A 215 -18.49 2.10 23.87
N ALA A 216 -18.35 3.22 23.15
CA ALA A 216 -18.10 4.53 23.74
C ALA A 216 -19.28 4.96 24.64
N GLU A 217 -20.51 4.79 24.16
CA GLU A 217 -21.75 5.09 24.90
C GLU A 217 -21.94 4.21 26.15
N GLN A 218 -21.41 2.99 26.13
CA GLN A 218 -21.35 2.10 27.30
C GLN A 218 -20.34 2.58 28.37
N GLY A 219 -19.55 3.61 28.07
CA GLY A 219 -18.58 4.21 28.99
C GLY A 219 -17.18 3.61 28.91
N HIS A 220 -16.88 2.83 27.86
CA HIS A 220 -15.52 2.38 27.57
C HIS A 220 -14.69 3.50 26.94
N VAL A 221 -13.38 3.47 27.17
CA VAL A 221 -12.45 4.41 26.52
C VAL A 221 -12.15 3.88 25.12
N ILE A 222 -12.51 4.62 24.08
CA ILE A 222 -12.23 4.23 22.70
C ILE A 222 -10.90 4.86 22.27
N ALA A 223 -9.88 4.03 22.10
CA ALA A 223 -8.65 4.43 21.43
C ALA A 223 -8.82 4.24 19.92
N THR A 224 -8.59 5.28 19.12
CA THR A 224 -8.73 5.19 17.66
C THR A 224 -7.69 6.03 16.95
N TYR A 225 -7.42 5.75 15.67
CA TYR A 225 -6.58 6.62 14.89
C TYR A 225 -7.30 7.92 14.52
N GLY A 226 -6.55 9.02 14.42
CA GLY A 226 -7.13 10.36 14.27
C GLY A 226 -7.99 10.59 13.01
N ASP A 227 -7.78 9.84 11.93
CA ASP A 227 -8.61 9.91 10.72
C ASP A 227 -9.90 9.08 10.81
N MET A 228 -9.97 8.08 11.70
CA MET A 228 -11.20 7.36 12.00
C MET A 228 -12.17 8.16 12.86
N PHE A 229 -11.65 9.13 13.62
CA PHE A 229 -12.41 9.91 14.59
C PHE A 229 -13.69 10.56 14.02
N ARG A 230 -13.65 11.01 12.76
CA ARG A 230 -14.79 11.69 12.09
C ARG A 230 -15.44 10.86 11.00
N VAL A 231 -15.12 9.57 10.92
CA VAL A 231 -15.75 8.73 9.90
C VAL A 231 -17.21 8.53 10.27
N PRO A 232 -18.16 8.83 9.37
CA PRO A 232 -19.56 8.65 9.65
C PRO A 232 -19.89 7.16 9.72
N GLY A 233 -20.49 6.75 10.84
CA GLY A 233 -21.23 5.50 10.97
C GLY A 233 -22.61 5.63 10.32
N THR A 234 -23.56 4.81 10.76
CA THR A 234 -24.94 4.88 10.28
C THR A 234 -25.62 6.14 10.78
N GLU A 235 -25.53 6.44 12.08
CA GLU A 235 -26.17 7.63 12.68
C GLU A 235 -25.18 8.70 13.16
N GLN A 236 -24.03 8.27 13.69
CA GLN A 236 -23.07 9.14 14.36
C GLN A 236 -21.64 8.71 14.06
N SER A 237 -20.70 9.65 14.20
CA SER A 237 -19.27 9.38 14.23
C SER A 237 -18.76 9.30 15.69
N LEU A 238 -17.53 8.83 15.87
CA LEU A 238 -16.88 8.89 17.19
C LEU A 238 -16.71 10.33 17.71
N ALA A 239 -16.59 11.31 16.80
CA ALA A 239 -16.56 12.73 17.16
C ALA A 239 -17.89 13.23 17.71
N ASP A 240 -19.01 12.72 17.21
CA ASP A 240 -20.34 13.05 17.75
C ASP A 240 -20.53 12.41 19.12
N ALA A 241 -20.11 11.15 19.29
CA ALA A 241 -20.12 10.47 20.58
C ALA A 241 -19.25 11.19 21.64
N GLU A 242 -18.06 11.67 21.26
CA GLU A 242 -17.22 12.49 22.14
C GLU A 242 -17.93 13.80 22.52
N ALA A 243 -18.60 14.46 21.57
CA ALA A 243 -19.37 15.68 21.83
C ALA A 243 -20.56 15.44 22.79
N ASP A 244 -21.13 14.24 22.77
CA ASP A 244 -22.18 13.78 23.68
C ASP A 244 -21.63 13.28 25.05
N GLY A 245 -20.30 13.25 25.21
CA GLY A 245 -19.60 13.02 26.48
C GLY A 245 -18.93 11.66 26.63
N ALA A 246 -18.82 10.87 25.56
CA ALA A 246 -18.04 9.63 25.57
C ALA A 246 -16.52 9.92 25.63
N ASP A 247 -15.73 8.98 26.17
CA ASP A 247 -14.26 9.10 26.22
C ASP A 247 -13.64 8.46 24.97
N VAL A 248 -13.32 9.31 23.98
CA VAL A 248 -12.64 8.90 22.75
C VAL A 248 -11.26 9.54 22.72
N ARG A 249 -10.21 8.74 22.51
CA ARG A 249 -8.82 9.20 22.51
C ARG A 249 -8.13 8.84 21.20
N THR A 250 -7.56 9.84 20.55
CA THR A 250 -6.79 9.63 19.32
C THR A 250 -5.37 9.13 19.63
N VAL A 251 -4.98 8.01 19.04
CA VAL A 251 -3.64 7.42 19.16
C VAL A 251 -2.94 7.35 17.80
N TYR A 252 -1.62 7.19 17.79
CA TYR A 252 -0.81 7.02 16.58
C TYR A 252 -0.42 5.57 16.29
N SER A 253 -0.52 4.68 17.28
CA SER A 253 -0.09 3.28 17.17
C SER A 253 -0.92 2.36 18.07
N ALA A 254 -0.86 1.05 17.79
CA ALA A 254 -1.45 0.04 18.67
C ALA A 254 -0.75 0.01 20.05
N SER A 255 0.57 0.26 20.09
CA SER A 255 1.31 0.34 21.36
C SER A 255 0.83 1.49 22.24
N GLU A 256 0.53 2.65 21.66
CA GLU A 256 0.02 3.81 22.41
C GLU A 256 -1.38 3.51 22.98
N ALA A 257 -2.20 2.73 22.29
CA ALA A 257 -3.48 2.25 22.84
C ALA A 257 -3.30 1.26 24.01
N ALA A 258 -2.29 0.39 23.95
CA ALA A 258 -1.97 -0.50 25.07
C ALA A 258 -1.34 0.24 26.25
N GLU A 259 -0.50 1.25 26.00
CA GLU A 259 0.04 2.16 27.02
C GLU A 259 -1.08 2.92 27.72
N LEU A 260 -2.05 3.42 26.95
CA LEU A 260 -3.24 4.05 27.49
C LEU A 260 -3.99 3.14 28.47
N ALA A 261 -4.14 1.86 28.12
CA ALA A 261 -4.74 0.86 29.00
C ALA A 261 -3.92 0.61 30.27
N ALA A 262 -2.59 0.70 30.20
CA ALA A 262 -1.71 0.56 31.37
C ALA A 262 -1.77 1.77 32.33
N GLU A 263 -2.16 2.93 31.83
CA GLU A 263 -2.22 4.19 32.58
C GLU A 263 -3.58 4.46 33.24
N CYS A 264 -4.60 3.66 32.95
CA CYS A 264 -5.96 3.85 33.46
C CYS A 264 -6.60 2.53 33.93
N ASP A 265 -7.65 2.63 34.77
CA ASP A 265 -8.34 1.47 35.34
C ASP A 265 -9.56 1.05 34.48
N GLU A 266 -9.98 1.93 33.56
CA GLU A 266 -11.12 1.75 32.66
C GLU A 266 -10.82 0.73 31.55
N GLU A 267 -11.86 0.10 31.00
CA GLU A 267 -11.74 -0.73 29.80
C GLU A 267 -11.38 0.16 28.60
N VAL A 268 -10.26 -0.14 27.95
CA VAL A 268 -9.77 0.55 26.75
C VAL A 268 -9.98 -0.36 25.55
N VAL A 269 -10.83 0.08 24.62
CA VAL A 269 -11.06 -0.61 23.35
C VAL A 269 -10.32 0.13 22.25
N PHE A 270 -9.33 -0.51 21.66
CA PHE A 270 -8.66 -0.03 20.47
C PHE A 270 -9.50 -0.37 19.23
N PHE A 271 -10.14 0.64 18.66
CA PHE A 271 -10.80 0.53 17.36
C PHE A 271 -9.76 0.51 16.26
N ALA A 272 -9.35 -0.71 15.91
CA ALA A 272 -8.15 -0.98 15.13
C ALA A 272 -8.49 -1.11 13.64
N THR A 273 -8.19 -0.06 12.88
CA THR A 273 -8.39 -0.01 11.43
C THR A 273 -7.06 -0.04 10.69
N GLY A 274 -7.04 -0.64 9.51
CA GLY A 274 -5.87 -0.63 8.63
C GLY A 274 -5.74 -1.91 7.83
N PHE A 275 -4.66 -2.01 7.07
CA PHE A 275 -4.34 -3.20 6.27
C PHE A 275 -3.35 -4.11 7.02
N GLU A 276 -2.68 -5.02 6.31
CA GLU A 276 -1.66 -5.92 6.87
C GLU A 276 -0.55 -5.13 7.60
N THR A 277 -0.27 -3.91 7.14
CA THR A 277 0.77 -3.04 7.67
C THR A 277 0.48 -2.50 9.07
N THR A 278 -0.79 -2.44 9.49
CA THR A 278 -1.19 -2.04 10.86
C THR A 278 -1.67 -3.25 11.67
N ALA A 279 -2.18 -4.27 11.00
CA ALA A 279 -2.60 -5.52 11.64
C ALA A 279 -1.40 -6.27 12.23
N ALA A 280 -0.25 -6.30 11.54
CA ALA A 280 0.96 -6.93 12.07
C ALA A 280 1.49 -6.26 13.36
N PRO A 281 1.61 -4.92 13.43
CA PRO A 281 1.83 -4.20 14.69
C PRO A 281 0.81 -4.52 15.80
N THR A 282 -0.48 -4.55 15.47
CA THR A 282 -1.53 -4.88 16.45
C THR A 282 -1.37 -6.30 16.97
N ALA A 283 -0.99 -7.25 16.10
CA ALA A 283 -0.68 -8.61 16.49
C ALA A 283 0.50 -8.66 17.46
N SER A 284 1.57 -7.90 17.20
CA SER A 284 2.71 -7.81 18.13
C SER A 284 2.27 -7.37 19.52
N VAL A 285 1.47 -6.29 19.61
CA VAL A 285 0.95 -5.79 20.89
C VAL A 285 0.15 -6.86 21.63
N VAL A 286 -0.68 -7.64 20.94
CA VAL A 286 -1.45 -8.74 21.54
C VAL A 286 -0.53 -9.88 22.02
N LEU A 287 0.54 -10.19 21.28
CA LEU A 287 1.51 -11.22 21.66
C LEU A 287 2.37 -10.82 22.87
N ASP A 288 2.53 -9.52 23.10
CA ASP A 288 3.28 -8.95 24.22
C ASP A 288 2.46 -8.87 25.53
N ASP A 289 1.32 -9.55 25.59
CA ASP A 289 0.47 -9.70 26.80
C ASP A 289 0.08 -8.32 27.40
N PRO A 290 -0.68 -7.50 26.65
CA PRO A 290 -1.03 -6.14 27.07
C PRO A 290 -1.94 -6.17 28.32
N PRO A 291 -2.13 -5.03 29.00
CA PRO A 291 -2.97 -4.95 30.20
C PRO A 291 -4.35 -5.62 30.02
N PRO A 292 -4.90 -6.28 31.05
CA PRO A 292 -6.13 -7.06 30.91
C PRO A 292 -7.37 -6.23 30.54
N ASN A 293 -7.34 -4.91 30.75
CA ASN A 293 -8.37 -3.95 30.34
C ASN A 293 -8.20 -3.45 28.89
N PHE A 294 -7.21 -3.96 28.14
CA PHE A 294 -7.03 -3.68 26.72
C PHE A 294 -7.84 -4.67 25.87
N SER A 295 -8.60 -4.16 24.91
CA SER A 295 -9.32 -4.96 23.91
C SER A 295 -9.13 -4.37 22.51
N VAL A 296 -9.24 -5.21 21.49
CA VAL A 296 -9.15 -4.83 20.09
C VAL A 296 -10.52 -5.04 19.44
N LEU A 297 -11.12 -3.95 18.96
CA LEU A 297 -12.22 -4.02 18.00
C LEU A 297 -11.62 -4.03 16.60
N SER A 298 -11.35 -5.22 16.06
CA SER A 298 -10.68 -5.34 14.76
C SER A 298 -11.63 -4.94 13.63
N ALA A 299 -11.23 -3.90 12.91
CA ALA A 299 -11.75 -3.51 11.60
C ALA A 299 -10.64 -3.61 10.53
N HIS A 300 -9.60 -4.40 10.81
CA HIS A 300 -8.51 -4.64 9.88
C HIS A 300 -8.99 -5.37 8.63
N LYS A 301 -8.36 -4.99 7.51
CA LYS A 301 -8.67 -5.45 6.16
C LYS A 301 -7.45 -6.13 5.54
N TYR A 302 -7.69 -7.06 4.62
CA TYR A 302 -6.67 -7.76 3.85
C TYR A 302 -6.85 -7.41 2.37
N VAL A 303 -5.86 -6.76 1.76
CA VAL A 303 -5.97 -6.12 0.44
C VAL A 303 -6.05 -7.10 -0.73
N PRO A 304 -5.28 -8.21 -0.79
CA PRO A 304 -5.22 -9.05 -1.99
C PRO A 304 -6.58 -9.57 -2.49
N PRO A 305 -7.52 -10.03 -1.64
CA PRO A 305 -8.85 -10.40 -2.10
C PRO A 305 -9.65 -9.23 -2.72
N ALA A 306 -9.51 -8.02 -2.20
CA ALA A 306 -10.16 -6.84 -2.77
C ALA A 306 -9.59 -6.53 -4.17
N MET A 307 -8.27 -6.68 -4.36
CA MET A 307 -7.64 -6.55 -5.68
C MET A 307 -8.20 -7.56 -6.69
N ARG A 308 -8.47 -8.81 -6.27
CA ARG A 308 -9.10 -9.83 -7.12
C ARG A 308 -10.51 -9.43 -7.54
N VAL A 309 -11.33 -8.96 -6.59
CA VAL A 309 -12.69 -8.49 -6.90
C VAL A 309 -12.66 -7.38 -7.94
N VAL A 310 -11.75 -6.41 -7.81
CA VAL A 310 -11.65 -5.31 -8.79
C VAL A 310 -11.11 -5.80 -10.14
N ALA A 311 -10.15 -6.74 -10.17
CA ALA A 311 -9.67 -7.34 -11.41
C ALA A 311 -10.76 -8.11 -12.17
N GLU A 312 -11.78 -8.61 -11.48
CA GLU A 312 -12.92 -9.33 -12.06
C GLU A 312 -14.05 -8.41 -12.52
N GLN A 313 -14.05 -7.13 -12.13
CA GLN A 313 -15.11 -6.18 -12.44
C GLN A 313 -15.04 -5.71 -13.90
N PRO A 314 -16.05 -6.02 -14.74
CA PRO A 314 -16.04 -5.62 -16.14
C PRO A 314 -16.19 -4.11 -16.36
N SER A 315 -16.69 -3.37 -15.36
CA SER A 315 -16.94 -1.93 -15.42
C SER A 315 -15.65 -1.09 -15.38
N VAL A 316 -14.57 -1.63 -14.80
CA VAL A 316 -13.34 -0.87 -14.51
C VAL A 316 -12.25 -1.11 -15.55
N GLU A 317 -12.23 -2.23 -16.27
CA GLU A 317 -11.21 -2.61 -17.29
C GLU A 317 -9.78 -2.16 -16.91
N VAL A 318 -9.18 -2.83 -15.92
CA VAL A 318 -7.81 -2.54 -15.45
C VAL A 318 -6.78 -3.26 -16.32
N ASP A 319 -5.78 -2.53 -16.82
CA ASP A 319 -4.66 -3.07 -17.61
C ASP A 319 -3.45 -3.48 -16.77
N GLY A 320 -3.41 -3.11 -15.50
CA GLY A 320 -2.38 -3.51 -14.55
C GLY A 320 -2.47 -2.79 -13.21
N PHE A 321 -1.75 -3.31 -12.22
CA PHE A 321 -1.71 -2.77 -10.87
C PHE A 321 -0.34 -2.18 -10.50
N LEU A 322 -0.35 -0.97 -9.95
CA LEU A 322 0.76 -0.43 -9.16
C LEU A 322 0.50 -0.80 -7.68
N ALA A 323 1.12 -1.88 -7.23
CA ALA A 323 0.94 -2.42 -5.88
C ALA A 323 1.67 -1.59 -4.82
N ALA A 324 1.07 -1.49 -3.64
CA ALA A 324 1.54 -0.68 -2.53
C ALA A 324 2.88 -1.19 -1.97
N GLY A 325 3.93 -0.36 -2.05
CA GLY A 325 5.26 -0.71 -1.53
C GLY A 325 5.27 -1.09 -0.04
N HIS A 326 4.59 -0.33 0.83
CA HIS A 326 4.56 -0.60 2.27
C HIS A 326 3.85 -1.90 2.63
N ALA A 327 2.73 -2.22 1.97
CA ALA A 327 2.06 -3.51 2.16
C ALA A 327 2.93 -4.67 1.67
N ALA A 328 3.61 -4.48 0.54
CA ALA A 328 4.56 -5.45 0.01
C ALA A 328 5.83 -5.58 0.88
N THR A 329 6.21 -4.56 1.67
CA THR A 329 7.29 -4.69 2.65
C THR A 329 6.94 -5.74 3.71
N ILE A 330 5.68 -5.83 4.11
CA ILE A 330 5.21 -6.86 5.05
C ILE A 330 5.05 -8.19 4.34
N THR A 331 4.25 -8.23 3.27
CA THR A 331 3.77 -9.47 2.64
C THR A 331 4.72 -10.08 1.63
N GLY A 332 5.65 -9.29 1.09
CA GLY A 332 6.53 -9.69 0.00
C GLY A 332 5.87 -9.57 -1.37
N THR A 333 6.69 -9.73 -2.42
CA THR A 333 6.17 -9.71 -3.79
C THR A 333 5.50 -11.02 -4.19
N GLU A 334 5.92 -12.16 -3.61
CA GLU A 334 5.39 -13.50 -3.94
C GLU A 334 3.87 -13.60 -3.80
N LEU A 335 3.29 -12.83 -2.89
CA LEU A 335 1.84 -12.75 -2.69
C LEU A 335 1.07 -12.44 -3.99
N PHE A 336 1.65 -11.60 -4.84
CA PHE A 336 1.00 -11.10 -6.05
C PHE A 336 1.23 -12.00 -7.27
N GLU A 337 2.15 -12.97 -7.20
CA GLU A 337 2.49 -13.83 -8.34
C GLU A 337 1.29 -14.65 -8.84
N PRO A 338 0.51 -15.33 -7.97
CA PRO A 338 -0.68 -16.05 -8.41
C PRO A 338 -1.71 -15.12 -9.07
N MET A 339 -1.85 -13.89 -8.58
CA MET A 339 -2.82 -12.93 -9.13
C MET A 339 -2.39 -12.45 -10.51
N ALA A 340 -1.11 -12.12 -10.71
CA ALA A 340 -0.60 -11.72 -12.01
C ALA A 340 -0.81 -12.82 -13.07
N GLU A 341 -0.58 -14.08 -12.71
CA GLU A 341 -0.79 -15.23 -13.59
C GLU A 341 -2.28 -15.54 -13.85
N GLU A 342 -3.13 -15.49 -12.81
CA GLU A 342 -4.55 -15.83 -12.87
C GLU A 342 -5.34 -14.87 -13.77
N TYR A 343 -5.07 -13.56 -13.64
CA TYR A 343 -5.80 -12.52 -14.36
C TYR A 343 -5.11 -12.03 -15.63
N ASP A 344 -3.91 -12.55 -15.95
CA ASP A 344 -3.10 -12.09 -17.08
C ASP A 344 -2.78 -10.59 -17.00
N LEU A 345 -2.56 -10.07 -15.78
CA LEU A 345 -2.35 -8.64 -15.50
C LEU A 345 -0.93 -8.38 -14.97
N PRO A 346 -0.23 -7.36 -15.47
CA PRO A 346 1.02 -6.93 -14.87
C PRO A 346 0.79 -6.26 -13.51
N ILE A 347 1.61 -6.62 -12.55
CA ILE A 347 1.63 -6.05 -11.20
C ILE A 347 3.04 -5.55 -10.93
N VAL A 348 3.18 -4.25 -10.65
CA VAL A 348 4.46 -3.64 -10.30
C VAL A 348 4.38 -3.09 -8.89
N VAL A 349 5.26 -3.55 -8.01
CA VAL A 349 5.37 -2.99 -6.65
C VAL A 349 6.17 -1.69 -6.71
N GLY A 350 5.54 -0.57 -6.34
CA GLY A 350 6.12 0.77 -6.44
C GLY A 350 6.36 1.43 -5.09
N GLY A 351 7.40 2.28 -5.04
CA GLY A 351 7.63 3.21 -3.92
C GLY A 351 6.75 4.45 -3.97
N PHE A 352 7.00 5.42 -3.09
CA PHE A 352 6.09 6.54 -2.82
C PHE A 352 6.65 7.91 -3.22
N GLU A 353 7.86 7.96 -3.75
CA GLU A 353 8.42 9.18 -4.31
C GLU A 353 7.97 9.35 -5.77
N PRO A 354 7.92 10.58 -6.33
CA PRO A 354 7.38 10.80 -7.67
C PRO A 354 8.15 10.02 -8.75
N LEU A 355 9.47 9.88 -8.61
CA LEU A 355 10.26 9.05 -9.51
C LEU A 355 9.96 7.55 -9.36
N ASP A 356 9.65 7.05 -8.16
CA ASP A 356 9.24 5.65 -7.98
C ASP A 356 7.92 5.37 -8.72
N VAL A 357 6.95 6.27 -8.59
CA VAL A 357 5.65 6.13 -9.26
C VAL A 357 5.84 6.12 -10.78
N LEU A 358 6.58 7.09 -11.33
CA LEU A 358 6.83 7.15 -12.77
C LEU A 358 7.60 5.93 -13.30
N VAL A 359 8.57 5.43 -12.53
CA VAL A 359 9.28 4.19 -12.86
C VAL A 359 8.32 3.00 -12.83
N GLY A 360 7.50 2.87 -11.79
CA GLY A 360 6.52 1.81 -11.66
C GLY A 360 5.54 1.78 -12.84
N LEU A 361 5.02 2.95 -13.22
CA LEU A 361 4.17 3.12 -14.40
C LEU A 361 4.89 2.72 -15.69
N SER A 362 6.14 3.19 -15.90
CA SER A 362 6.92 2.84 -17.09
C SER A 362 7.16 1.34 -17.19
N ARG A 363 7.43 0.64 -16.08
CA ARG A 363 7.61 -0.82 -16.05
C ARG A 363 6.33 -1.59 -16.33
N LEU A 364 5.22 -1.11 -15.78
CA LEU A 364 3.92 -1.68 -16.04
C LEU A 364 3.57 -1.57 -17.53
N LEU A 365 3.79 -0.40 -18.14
CA LEU A 365 3.58 -0.20 -19.58
C LEU A 365 4.49 -1.09 -20.44
N ASP A 366 5.72 -1.34 -20.01
CA ASP A 366 6.59 -2.30 -20.71
C ASP A 366 5.99 -3.71 -20.70
N ALA A 367 5.41 -4.14 -19.58
CA ALA A 367 4.75 -5.44 -19.47
C ALA A 367 3.46 -5.52 -20.31
N VAL A 368 2.63 -4.47 -20.27
CA VAL A 368 1.42 -4.34 -21.10
C VAL A 368 1.77 -4.42 -22.59
N ALA A 369 2.81 -3.71 -23.03
CA ALA A 369 3.26 -3.73 -24.42
C ALA A 369 3.80 -5.10 -24.87
N ASP A 370 4.39 -5.86 -23.95
CA ASP A 370 4.90 -7.20 -24.22
C ASP A 370 3.77 -8.26 -24.27
N GLY A 371 2.60 -7.96 -23.71
CA GLY A 371 1.45 -8.86 -23.61
C GLY A 371 1.73 -10.07 -22.71
N GLU A 372 2.51 -9.87 -21.65
CA GLU A 372 2.95 -10.93 -20.74
C GLU A 372 2.53 -10.54 -19.30
N PRO A 373 1.91 -11.45 -18.53
CA PRO A 373 1.68 -11.21 -17.11
C PRO A 373 3.04 -11.14 -16.43
N ARG A 374 3.27 -10.05 -15.68
CA ARG A 374 4.58 -9.76 -15.10
C ARG A 374 4.40 -9.20 -13.70
N LEU A 375 5.01 -9.87 -12.74
CA LEU A 375 5.29 -9.32 -11.43
C LEU A 375 6.68 -8.69 -11.44
N GLU A 376 6.80 -7.40 -11.13
CA GLU A 376 8.09 -6.70 -11.03
C GLU A 376 8.18 -5.90 -9.72
N ASN A 377 9.35 -5.92 -9.10
CA ASN A 377 9.66 -5.12 -7.93
C ASN A 377 10.41 -3.85 -8.33
N ALA A 378 9.71 -2.72 -8.42
CA ALA A 378 10.30 -1.41 -8.65
C ALA A 378 10.70 -0.69 -7.35
N TYR A 379 10.57 -1.37 -6.19
CA TYR A 379 10.90 -0.84 -4.86
C TYR A 379 11.83 -1.77 -4.05
N PRO A 380 12.95 -2.28 -4.63
CA PRO A 380 13.77 -3.32 -4.01
C PRO A 380 14.49 -2.87 -2.73
N ARG A 381 14.63 -1.55 -2.53
CA ARG A 381 15.22 -0.98 -1.31
C ARG A 381 14.41 -1.24 -0.03
N ALA A 382 13.12 -1.49 -0.16
CA ALA A 382 12.23 -1.73 0.96
C ALA A 382 11.41 -3.02 0.85
N VAL A 383 11.40 -3.67 -0.32
CA VAL A 383 10.58 -4.85 -0.57
C VAL A 383 11.47 -6.01 -0.99
N SER A 384 11.42 -7.09 -0.21
CA SER A 384 11.98 -8.40 -0.56
C SER A 384 10.92 -9.29 -1.18
N GLN A 385 11.36 -10.37 -1.81
CA GLN A 385 10.48 -11.38 -2.39
C GLN A 385 9.56 -12.03 -1.33
N SER A 386 10.15 -12.41 -0.18
CA SER A 386 9.44 -13.02 0.96
C SER A 386 8.76 -12.02 1.91
N GLY A 387 9.00 -10.71 1.73
CA GLY A 387 8.51 -9.69 2.66
C GLY A 387 9.22 -9.72 4.01
N ASN A 388 8.49 -9.34 5.06
CA ASN A 388 8.94 -9.39 6.44
C ASN A 388 8.35 -10.62 7.13
N GLU A 389 9.17 -11.65 7.31
CA GLU A 389 8.74 -12.92 7.89
C GLU A 389 8.34 -12.79 9.37
N ALA A 390 8.96 -11.89 10.13
CA ALA A 390 8.64 -11.65 11.54
C ALA A 390 7.25 -11.01 11.68
N ALA A 391 6.98 -9.96 10.91
CA ALA A 391 5.69 -9.28 10.88
C ALA A 391 4.57 -10.23 10.41
N GLN A 392 4.83 -11.06 9.39
CA GLN A 392 3.88 -12.07 8.92
C GLN A 392 3.63 -13.16 9.95
N ALA A 393 4.67 -13.61 10.68
CA ALA A 393 4.51 -14.59 11.74
C ALA A 393 3.60 -14.05 12.85
N ALA A 394 3.83 -12.81 13.32
CA ALA A 394 2.96 -12.16 14.29
C ALA A 394 1.51 -12.04 13.77
N LEU A 395 1.36 -11.50 12.55
CA LEU A 395 0.06 -11.33 11.90
C LEU A 395 -0.75 -12.63 11.87
N TRP A 396 -0.16 -13.72 11.38
CA TRP A 396 -0.88 -14.99 11.18
C TRP A 396 -1.01 -15.83 12.44
N GLU A 397 -0.20 -15.55 13.46
CA GLU A 397 -0.38 -16.12 14.80
C GLU A 397 -1.64 -15.55 15.45
N VAL A 398 -1.87 -14.23 15.41
CA VAL A 398 -3.00 -13.58 16.10
C VAL A 398 -4.27 -13.55 15.26
N PHE A 399 -4.16 -13.29 13.96
CA PHE A 399 -5.31 -13.08 13.09
C PHE A 399 -5.60 -14.26 12.18
N GLU A 400 -6.87 -14.40 11.83
CA GLU A 400 -7.32 -15.20 10.70
C GLU A 400 -8.20 -14.38 9.74
N ARG A 401 -8.41 -14.92 8.54
CA ARG A 401 -9.18 -14.25 7.50
C ARG A 401 -10.64 -14.66 7.59
N GLU A 402 -11.51 -13.68 7.48
CA GLU A 402 -12.94 -13.88 7.32
C GLU A 402 -13.45 -13.08 6.13
N SER A 403 -14.58 -13.53 5.56
CA SER A 403 -15.31 -12.73 4.60
C SER A 403 -16.01 -11.58 5.32
N GLY A 404 -16.12 -10.42 4.68
CA GLY A 404 -16.90 -9.35 5.27
C GLY A 404 -17.06 -8.15 4.36
N GLU A 405 -17.80 -7.17 4.86
CA GLU A 405 -18.17 -5.99 4.11
C GLU A 405 -17.01 -4.99 4.01
N TRP A 406 -16.79 -4.48 2.80
CA TRP A 406 -15.97 -3.31 2.52
C TRP A 406 -16.91 -2.20 2.06
N ARG A 407 -16.89 -1.08 2.78
CA ARG A 407 -17.79 0.07 2.53
C ARG A 407 -17.74 0.45 1.06
N GLY A 408 -18.90 0.47 0.40
CA GLY A 408 -19.04 0.92 -0.97
C GLY A 408 -18.51 -0.01 -2.07
N ILE A 409 -17.91 -1.16 -1.74
CA ILE A 409 -17.42 -2.12 -2.75
C ILE A 409 -18.34 -3.32 -2.82
N ALA A 410 -18.29 -4.19 -1.81
CA ALA A 410 -19.11 -5.40 -1.68
C ALA A 410 -18.75 -6.15 -0.38
N HIS A 411 -19.44 -7.27 -0.17
CA HIS A 411 -18.94 -8.35 0.68
C HIS A 411 -17.78 -9.09 -0.03
N VAL A 412 -16.56 -8.96 0.50
CA VAL A 412 -15.34 -9.49 -0.10
C VAL A 412 -14.90 -10.76 0.66
N PRO A 413 -14.73 -11.91 -0.02
CA PRO A 413 -14.27 -13.13 0.62
C PRO A 413 -12.85 -13.01 1.20
N ASP A 414 -12.64 -13.55 2.40
CA ASP A 414 -11.34 -13.64 3.09
C ASP A 414 -10.57 -12.30 3.22
N ALA A 415 -11.29 -11.18 3.25
CA ALA A 415 -10.75 -9.83 3.15
C ALA A 415 -10.77 -9.04 4.47
N ASN A 416 -11.28 -9.62 5.55
CA ASN A 416 -11.23 -9.05 6.89
C ASN A 416 -10.26 -9.87 7.75
N LEU A 417 -9.60 -9.20 8.71
CA LEU A 417 -8.74 -9.84 9.69
C LEU A 417 -9.41 -9.78 11.06
N VAL A 418 -9.73 -10.95 11.59
CA VAL A 418 -10.36 -11.13 12.90
C VAL A 418 -9.41 -11.87 13.84
N LEU A 419 -9.51 -11.62 15.14
CA LEU A 419 -8.66 -12.29 16.12
C LEU A 419 -9.04 -13.77 16.14
N ARG A 420 -8.04 -14.65 16.20
CA ARG A 420 -8.30 -16.08 16.36
C ARG A 420 -8.92 -16.37 17.73
N PRO A 421 -9.67 -17.48 17.87
CA PRO A 421 -10.25 -17.89 19.16
C PRO A 421 -9.24 -18.03 20.31
N ALA A 422 -7.97 -18.28 20.03
CA ALA A 422 -6.90 -18.34 21.03
C ALA A 422 -6.63 -16.98 21.71
N TYR A 423 -7.01 -15.88 21.07
CA TYR A 423 -6.86 -14.50 21.53
C TYR A 423 -8.21 -13.83 21.80
N ALA A 424 -9.28 -14.62 22.01
CA ALA A 424 -10.62 -14.11 22.30
C ALA A 424 -10.68 -13.22 23.56
N GLU A 425 -9.74 -13.39 24.49
CA GLU A 425 -9.60 -12.51 25.65
C GLU A 425 -9.20 -11.08 25.31
N TYR A 426 -8.77 -10.80 24.06
CA TYR A 426 -8.49 -9.46 23.56
C TYR A 426 -9.50 -9.01 22.51
N ASP A 427 -10.45 -9.85 22.07
CA ASP A 427 -11.45 -9.47 21.07
C ASP A 427 -12.61 -8.72 21.73
N ALA A 428 -12.81 -7.46 21.37
CA ALA A 428 -13.90 -6.65 21.91
C ALA A 428 -15.29 -7.27 21.63
N ARG A 429 -15.48 -7.95 20.49
CA ARG A 429 -16.76 -8.60 20.12
C ARG A 429 -17.05 -9.85 20.95
N GLU A 430 -16.03 -10.47 21.55
CA GLU A 430 -16.18 -11.61 22.45
C GLU A 430 -16.32 -11.17 23.92
N ARG A 431 -15.75 -10.01 24.29
CA ARG A 431 -15.73 -9.50 25.66
C ARG A 431 -16.94 -8.67 26.04
N PHE A 432 -17.50 -7.91 25.09
CA PHE A 432 -18.55 -6.93 25.34
C PHE A 432 -19.84 -7.27 24.60
N ASP A 433 -20.96 -6.83 25.14
CA ASP A 433 -22.27 -6.93 24.49
C ASP A 433 -22.41 -5.76 23.51
N ILE A 434 -22.37 -6.05 22.22
CA ILE A 434 -22.37 -5.04 21.16
C ILE A 434 -23.63 -5.21 20.32
N ASP A 435 -24.61 -4.32 20.55
CA ASP A 435 -25.88 -4.27 19.81
C ASP A 435 -26.20 -2.81 19.46
N PRO A 436 -25.49 -2.21 18.49
CA PRO A 436 -25.72 -0.83 18.09
C PRO A 436 -27.14 -0.65 17.55
N ALA A 437 -27.73 0.52 17.81
CA ALA A 437 -29.06 0.84 17.31
C ALA A 437 -29.08 0.84 15.78
N VAL A 438 -30.12 0.22 15.19
CA VAL A 438 -30.34 0.29 13.75
C VAL A 438 -31.01 1.62 13.42
N GLY A 439 -30.20 2.57 12.98
CA GLY A 439 -30.64 3.88 12.51
C GLY A 439 -31.11 3.92 11.07
N SER A 440 -31.80 5.01 10.72
CA SER A 440 -31.91 5.44 9.32
C SER A 440 -30.76 6.40 9.06
N GLY A 441 -29.79 6.00 8.23
CA GLY A 441 -28.64 6.85 7.94
C GLY A 441 -29.00 8.18 7.28
N ASP A 442 -28.04 9.10 7.23
CA ASP A 442 -28.22 10.39 6.56
C ASP A 442 -28.55 10.17 5.07
N PRO A 443 -29.64 10.77 4.54
CA PRO A 443 -29.98 10.69 3.11
C PRO A 443 -28.82 11.06 2.16
N LEU A 444 -27.97 12.02 2.55
CA LEU A 444 -26.80 12.40 1.74
C LEU A 444 -25.79 11.24 1.62
N THR A 445 -25.75 10.34 2.60
CA THR A 445 -24.92 9.14 2.54
C THR A 445 -25.41 8.17 1.45
N GLU A 446 -26.72 8.17 1.16
CA GLU A 446 -27.28 7.38 0.05
C GLU A 446 -26.93 7.99 -1.33
N GLU A 447 -26.70 9.29 -1.39
CA GLU A 447 -26.28 10.02 -2.61
C GLU A 447 -24.75 9.96 -2.82
N CYS A 448 -23.98 9.54 -1.82
CA CYS A 448 -22.53 9.50 -1.87
C CYS A 448 -22.00 8.34 -2.74
N VAL A 449 -21.26 8.66 -3.81
CA VAL A 449 -20.63 7.68 -4.71
C VAL A 449 -19.21 7.25 -4.29
N CYS A 450 -18.84 7.38 -3.01
CA CYS A 450 -17.51 6.99 -2.51
C CYS A 450 -17.18 5.52 -2.80
N GLY A 451 -18.18 4.64 -2.86
CA GLY A 451 -18.00 3.25 -3.29
C GLY A 451 -17.51 3.10 -4.72
N GLU A 452 -18.17 3.78 -5.66
CA GLU A 452 -17.81 3.80 -7.08
C GLU A 452 -16.42 4.43 -7.30
N ILE A 453 -16.06 5.42 -6.48
CA ILE A 453 -14.71 6.01 -6.50
C ILE A 453 -13.66 4.98 -6.05
N MET A 454 -13.92 4.23 -4.98
CA MET A 454 -12.99 3.21 -4.48
C MET A 454 -12.89 1.96 -5.37
N SER A 455 -13.94 1.62 -6.11
CA SER A 455 -13.88 0.58 -7.14
C SER A 455 -13.20 1.06 -8.43
N GLY A 456 -13.00 2.39 -8.58
CA GLY A 456 -12.42 3.00 -9.77
C GLY A 456 -13.42 3.18 -10.93
N GLU A 457 -14.72 3.11 -10.64
CA GLU A 457 -15.83 3.31 -11.57
C GLU A 457 -16.15 4.79 -11.77
N ALA A 458 -15.87 5.63 -10.76
CA ALA A 458 -16.08 7.08 -10.78
C ALA A 458 -14.85 7.84 -10.25
N GLN A 459 -14.79 9.13 -10.53
CA GLN A 459 -13.84 10.08 -9.97
C GLN A 459 -14.52 11.05 -8.99
N PRO A 460 -13.77 11.68 -8.07
CA PRO A 460 -14.34 12.65 -7.13
C PRO A 460 -15.09 13.81 -7.80
N ASP A 461 -14.64 14.30 -8.95
CA ASP A 461 -15.30 15.38 -9.71
C ASP A 461 -16.57 14.94 -10.45
N GLU A 462 -16.89 13.65 -10.45
CA GLU A 462 -18.16 13.10 -10.94
C GLU A 462 -19.22 12.97 -9.83
N CYS A 463 -18.85 13.23 -8.57
CA CYS A 463 -19.76 13.22 -7.43
C CYS A 463 -20.39 14.60 -7.21
N ASP A 464 -21.73 14.69 -7.28
CA ASP A 464 -22.47 15.96 -7.10
C ASP A 464 -22.23 16.61 -5.71
N LEU A 465 -21.90 15.81 -4.69
CA LEU A 465 -21.64 16.31 -3.33
C LEU A 465 -20.21 16.85 -3.16
N PHE A 466 -19.28 16.53 -4.06
CA PHE A 466 -17.84 16.76 -3.85
C PHE A 466 -17.49 18.24 -3.82
N GLY A 467 -16.98 18.72 -2.67
CA GLY A 467 -16.58 20.12 -2.49
C GLY A 467 -17.75 21.09 -2.29
N GLU A 468 -18.99 20.59 -2.34
CA GLU A 468 -20.21 21.32 -2.03
C GLU A 468 -20.71 20.91 -0.63
N GLU A 469 -21.64 19.97 -0.52
CA GLU A 469 -22.12 19.42 0.76
C GLU A 469 -21.06 18.54 1.43
N CYS A 470 -20.30 17.77 0.67
CA CYS A 470 -19.25 16.91 1.19
C CYS A 470 -17.90 17.64 1.18
N THR A 471 -17.47 18.09 2.36
CA THR A 471 -16.21 18.82 2.55
C THR A 471 -15.39 18.18 3.66
N PRO A 472 -14.09 18.50 3.79
CA PRO A 472 -13.30 17.99 4.91
C PRO A 472 -13.79 18.42 6.30
N THR A 473 -14.50 19.54 6.36
CA THR A 473 -15.11 20.05 7.60
C THR A 473 -16.46 19.40 7.90
N ASP A 474 -17.19 18.99 6.87
CA ASP A 474 -18.50 18.35 6.95
C ASP A 474 -18.54 17.16 5.97
N PRO A 475 -17.91 16.03 6.33
CA PRO A 475 -17.72 14.93 5.39
C PRO A 475 -18.94 14.00 5.37
N VAL A 476 -19.58 13.89 4.20
CA VAL A 476 -20.66 12.90 3.98
C VAL A 476 -20.10 11.49 3.79
N GLY A 477 -19.04 11.37 2.97
CA GLY A 477 -18.42 10.09 2.64
C GLY A 477 -17.08 9.88 3.36
N ALA A 478 -16.75 8.63 3.71
CA ALA A 478 -15.46 8.29 4.33
C ALA A 478 -14.25 8.70 3.48
N CYS A 479 -14.39 8.71 2.15
CA CYS A 479 -13.37 9.18 1.20
C CYS A 479 -12.95 10.65 1.41
N MET A 480 -13.79 11.49 2.05
CA MET A 480 -13.49 12.90 2.34
C MET A 480 -12.86 13.10 3.73
N VAL A 481 -12.88 12.07 4.58
CA VAL A 481 -12.38 12.14 5.96
C VAL A 481 -10.88 11.88 6.01
N SER A 482 -10.46 10.70 5.55
CA SER A 482 -9.09 10.25 5.70
C SER A 482 -8.13 11.04 4.82
N SER A 483 -6.94 11.33 5.34
CA SER A 483 -5.83 11.86 4.54
C SER A 483 -5.47 10.93 3.37
N GLU A 484 -5.79 9.65 3.46
CA GLU A 484 -5.56 8.66 2.40
C GLU A 484 -6.76 8.48 1.46
N GLY A 485 -7.89 9.16 1.73
CA GLY A 485 -9.09 9.08 0.90
C GLY A 485 -8.99 9.89 -0.38
N THR A 486 -9.43 9.31 -1.50
CA THR A 486 -9.33 9.92 -2.83
C THR A 486 -9.98 11.30 -2.89
N CYS A 487 -11.21 11.44 -2.36
CA CYS A 487 -11.90 12.74 -2.35
C CYS A 487 -11.15 13.77 -1.50
N ARG A 488 -10.66 13.39 -0.32
CA ARG A 488 -9.88 14.29 0.54
C ARG A 488 -8.62 14.79 -0.18
N ILE A 489 -7.90 13.89 -0.85
CA ILE A 489 -6.67 14.20 -1.59
C ILE A 489 -6.99 15.11 -2.78
N TRP A 490 -8.02 14.80 -3.56
CA TRP A 490 -8.46 15.62 -4.70
C TRP A 490 -8.90 17.02 -4.26
N HIS A 491 -9.59 17.13 -3.14
CA HIS A 491 -10.00 18.42 -2.58
C HIS A 491 -8.78 19.23 -2.11
N GLU A 492 -7.74 18.58 -1.58
CA GLU A 492 -6.55 19.28 -1.07
C GLU A 492 -5.58 19.72 -2.18
N TYR A 493 -5.33 18.85 -3.17
CA TYR A 493 -4.28 19.05 -4.18
C TYR A 493 -4.82 19.35 -5.60
N GLY A 494 -6.11 19.16 -5.82
CA GLY A 494 -6.70 19.11 -7.17
C GLY A 494 -6.51 17.72 -7.82
N GLY A 495 -7.46 17.30 -8.64
CA GLY A 495 -7.42 16.01 -9.34
C GLY A 495 -6.40 15.99 -10.48
N VAL A 496 -6.64 16.82 -11.50
CA VAL A 496 -5.73 17.04 -12.64
C VAL A 496 -5.48 18.54 -12.76
N PRO A 497 -4.56 19.11 -11.98
CA PRO A 497 -4.30 20.55 -12.01
C PRO A 497 -3.78 20.98 -13.39
N ASP A 498 -4.24 22.12 -13.89
CA ASP A 498 -3.68 22.79 -15.09
C ASP A 498 -2.40 23.53 -14.65
N LEU A 499 -1.22 22.93 -14.91
CA LEU A 499 0.09 23.34 -14.37
C LEU A 499 0.91 24.27 -15.27
#